data_AF-A0A164QM74-F1
#
_entry.id   AF-A0A164QM74-F1
#
_cell.length_a   1.000
_cell.length_b   1.000
_cell.length_c   1.000
_cell.angle_alpha   90.00
_cell.angle_beta   90.00
_cell.angle_gamma   90.00
#
_symmetry.space_group_name_H-M   'P 1'
#
loop_
_entity.id
_entity.type
_entity.pdbx_description
1 polymer ?
#
loop_
_entity_poly.entity_id
_entity_poly.type
_entity_poly.pdbx_seq_one_letter_code
_entity_poly.pdbx_strand_id
1 'polypeptide(L)'
;MGVKIRDYVMSEKSKQCISLLEDTLERLMDFPQLKQYVGDLLSIEIVENDETDTVAGRYTPARSVIKLYINQLENDATFVYVFLHEFAHHVVHMRVGLDPKYDSVKQNRAFVKEELRAESLARVLAKKLFSDVKDMAEYLKATKSNWKVLRSLWKGDTIPSYNYTYEWKVTFSSDQCRQLALAA
;
A
#
# COMPACT_ATOMS: atom_id res chain seq x y z
N MET A 1 -8.93 -9.96 -18.57
CA MET A 1 -8.43 -11.09 -17.76
C MET A 1 -8.37 -10.61 -16.31
N GLY A 2 -8.58 -11.47 -15.32
CA GLY A 2 -8.45 -11.09 -13.91
C GLY A 2 -7.02 -11.20 -13.41
N VAL A 3 -6.70 -10.44 -12.36
CA VAL A 3 -5.44 -10.59 -11.60
C VAL A 3 -5.34 -12.01 -11.03
N LYS A 4 -4.14 -12.60 -11.05
CA LYS A 4 -3.91 -13.93 -10.48
C LYS A 4 -3.49 -13.83 -9.02
N ILE A 5 -4.39 -14.20 -8.10
CA ILE A 5 -3.98 -14.48 -6.71
C ILE A 5 -3.16 -15.78 -6.71
N ARG A 6 -2.08 -15.83 -5.93
CA ARG A 6 -1.26 -17.02 -5.74
C ARG A 6 -0.94 -17.21 -4.27
N ASP A 7 -1.28 -18.38 -3.74
CA ASP A 7 -0.88 -18.80 -2.39
C ASP A 7 0.42 -19.62 -2.46
N TYR A 8 1.45 -19.18 -1.73
CA TYR A 8 2.69 -19.92 -1.54
C TYR A 8 2.84 -20.47 -0.11
N VAL A 9 1.86 -20.25 0.77
CA VAL A 9 1.89 -20.63 2.19
C VAL A 9 0.88 -21.73 2.53
N MET A 10 -0.31 -21.68 1.92
CA MET A 10 -1.36 -22.71 1.99
C MET A 10 -1.90 -23.00 3.42
N SER A 11 -1.80 -22.02 4.32
CA SER A 11 -2.27 -22.09 5.71
C SER A 11 -3.70 -21.57 5.87
N GLU A 12 -4.36 -21.82 7.00
CA GLU A 12 -5.68 -21.21 7.26
C GLU A 12 -5.60 -19.67 7.31
N LYS A 13 -4.46 -19.12 7.75
CA LYS A 13 -4.21 -17.66 7.71
C LYS A 13 -4.12 -17.15 6.27
N SER A 14 -3.43 -17.86 5.35
CA SER A 14 -3.37 -17.44 3.95
C SER A 14 -4.75 -17.51 3.29
N LYS A 15 -5.58 -18.51 3.61
CA LYS A 15 -6.98 -18.61 3.12
C LYS A 15 -7.84 -17.44 3.59
N GLN A 16 -7.78 -17.05 4.87
CA GLN A 16 -8.49 -15.87 5.37
C GLN A 16 -8.00 -14.60 4.65
N CYS A 17 -6.69 -14.44 4.49
CA CYS A 17 -6.08 -13.35 3.72
C CYS A 17 -6.57 -13.31 2.26
N ILE A 18 -6.76 -14.47 1.61
CA ILE A 18 -7.28 -14.55 0.24
C ILE A 18 -8.75 -14.11 0.19
N SER A 19 -9.60 -14.55 1.13
CA SER A 19 -11.00 -14.09 1.19
C SER A 19 -11.10 -12.57 1.37
N LEU A 20 -10.29 -11.99 2.28
CA LEU A 20 -10.22 -10.53 2.48
C LEU A 20 -9.72 -9.79 1.23
N LEU A 21 -8.81 -10.42 0.47
CA LEU A 21 -8.27 -9.88 -0.77
C LEU A 21 -9.31 -9.91 -1.89
N GLU A 22 -10.07 -10.98 -2.02
CA GLU A 22 -11.16 -11.13 -2.99
C GLU A 22 -12.28 -10.11 -2.72
N ASP A 23 -12.76 -10.00 -1.47
CA ASP A 23 -13.69 -8.95 -1.02
C ASP A 23 -13.17 -7.52 -1.36
N THR A 24 -11.87 -7.27 -1.14
CA THR A 24 -11.27 -5.96 -1.43
C THR A 24 -11.14 -5.72 -2.93
N LEU A 25 -10.84 -6.75 -3.72
CA LEU A 25 -10.78 -6.68 -5.18
C LEU A 25 -12.16 -6.44 -5.79
N GLU A 26 -13.23 -7.05 -5.27
CA GLU A 26 -14.60 -6.75 -5.68
C GLU A 26 -14.97 -5.29 -5.38
N ARG A 27 -14.77 -4.83 -4.13
CA ARG A 27 -14.99 -3.43 -3.75
C ARG A 27 -14.15 -2.44 -4.58
N LEU A 28 -12.94 -2.80 -4.99
CA LEU A 28 -12.14 -2.00 -5.93
C LEU A 28 -12.73 -2.01 -7.36
N MET A 29 -13.16 -3.18 -7.83
CA MET A 29 -13.74 -3.35 -9.16
C MET A 29 -15.06 -2.60 -9.32
N ASP A 30 -15.84 -2.35 -8.28
CA ASP A 30 -17.05 -1.51 -8.38
C ASP A 30 -16.77 -0.09 -8.88
N PHE A 31 -15.55 0.43 -8.72
CA PHE A 31 -15.15 1.74 -9.23
C PHE A 31 -14.60 1.62 -10.66
N PRO A 32 -15.28 2.16 -11.70
CA PRO A 32 -14.88 1.96 -13.11
C PRO A 32 -13.46 2.40 -13.42
N GLN A 33 -12.93 3.36 -12.66
CA GLN A 33 -11.59 3.93 -12.82
C GLN A 33 -10.48 3.09 -12.18
N LEU A 34 -10.83 2.16 -11.30
CA LEU A 34 -9.90 1.23 -10.67
C LEU A 34 -9.90 -0.14 -11.39
N LYS A 35 -10.98 -0.49 -12.10
CA LYS A 35 -11.08 -1.70 -12.95
C LYS A 35 -9.86 -1.90 -13.85
N GLN A 36 -9.34 -0.84 -14.47
CA GLN A 36 -8.15 -0.94 -15.30
C GLN A 36 -6.92 -1.35 -14.47
N TYR A 37 -6.62 -0.65 -13.37
CA TYR A 37 -5.45 -0.96 -12.53
C TYR A 37 -5.55 -2.32 -11.83
N VAL A 38 -6.76 -2.83 -11.57
CA VAL A 38 -6.93 -4.23 -11.13
C VAL A 38 -6.62 -5.21 -12.27
N GLY A 39 -6.99 -4.88 -13.51
CA GLY A 39 -6.68 -5.69 -14.71
C GLY A 39 -5.24 -5.62 -15.19
N ASP A 40 -4.51 -4.53 -14.90
CA ASP A 40 -3.10 -4.30 -15.26
C ASP A 40 -2.12 -4.96 -14.25
N LEU A 41 -2.63 -5.58 -13.17
CA LEU A 41 -1.85 -6.44 -12.27
C LEU A 41 -1.64 -7.85 -12.84
N LEU A 42 -0.39 -8.31 -12.86
CA LEU A 42 -0.02 -9.67 -13.28
C LEU A 42 -0.41 -10.73 -12.23
N SER A 43 -0.11 -10.44 -10.96
CA SER A 43 -0.48 -11.30 -9.83
C SER A 43 -0.35 -10.61 -8.48
N ILE A 44 -1.09 -11.13 -7.50
CA ILE A 44 -0.91 -10.82 -6.08
C ILE A 44 -0.46 -12.13 -5.41
N GLU A 45 0.66 -12.09 -4.69
CA GLU A 45 1.36 -13.27 -4.18
C GLU A 45 1.35 -13.25 -2.64
N ILE A 46 0.64 -14.20 -2.04
CA ILE A 46 0.60 -14.42 -0.59
C ILE A 46 1.80 -15.27 -0.20
N VAL A 47 2.63 -14.74 0.68
CA VAL A 47 3.94 -15.29 1.07
C VAL A 47 4.22 -15.09 2.56
N GLU A 48 5.21 -15.80 3.08
CA GLU A 48 5.87 -15.47 4.35
C GLU A 48 7.20 -14.77 4.05
N ASN A 49 7.64 -13.88 4.95
CA ASN A 49 8.96 -13.26 4.91
C ASN A 49 9.93 -13.94 5.88
N ASP A 50 11.21 -13.59 5.81
CA ASP A 50 12.13 -13.82 6.94
C ASP A 50 11.55 -13.16 8.21
N GLU A 51 11.63 -13.82 9.36
CA GLU A 51 11.11 -13.28 10.64
C GLU A 51 11.78 -11.94 11.02
N THR A 52 12.99 -11.68 10.49
CA THR A 52 13.75 -10.43 10.69
C THR A 52 13.42 -9.31 9.70
N ASP A 53 12.69 -9.58 8.60
CA ASP A 53 12.25 -8.54 7.65
C ASP A 53 10.81 -8.09 7.96
N THR A 54 10.71 -6.87 8.49
CA THR A 54 9.47 -6.20 8.94
C THR A 54 8.54 -5.80 7.80
N VAL A 55 8.95 -5.97 6.54
CA VAL A 55 8.18 -5.57 5.36
C VAL A 55 6.91 -6.43 5.22
N ALA A 56 5.76 -5.79 5.40
CA ALA A 56 4.43 -6.42 5.31
C ALA A 56 3.88 -6.51 3.86
N GLY A 57 4.34 -5.66 2.94
CA GLY A 57 3.90 -5.62 1.55
C GLY A 57 5.02 -5.18 0.59
N ARG A 58 4.93 -5.55 -0.69
CA ARG A 58 5.84 -5.05 -1.74
C ARG A 58 5.27 -5.11 -3.16
N TYR A 59 5.02 -3.97 -3.78
CA TYR A 59 4.82 -3.81 -5.20
C TYR A 59 6.16 -3.93 -5.98
N THR A 60 6.12 -4.59 -7.14
CA THR A 60 7.24 -4.74 -8.06
C THR A 60 6.89 -4.09 -9.42
N PRO A 61 7.28 -2.81 -9.65
CA PRO A 61 6.92 -2.04 -10.84
C PRO A 61 7.14 -2.76 -12.17
N ALA A 62 8.34 -3.33 -12.36
CA ALA A 62 8.74 -4.00 -13.61
C ALA A 62 8.04 -5.35 -13.88
N ARG A 63 7.12 -5.79 -13.02
CA ARG A 63 6.33 -7.04 -13.20
C ARG A 63 4.83 -6.86 -12.97
N SER A 64 4.38 -5.70 -12.51
CA SER A 64 3.03 -5.49 -11.97
C SER A 64 2.59 -6.58 -10.97
N VAL A 65 3.48 -6.94 -10.04
CA VAL A 65 3.21 -7.93 -8.98
C VAL A 65 3.18 -7.26 -7.63
N ILE A 66 2.21 -7.62 -6.79
CA ILE A 66 2.16 -7.28 -5.36
C ILE A 66 2.52 -8.55 -4.56
N LYS A 67 3.38 -8.43 -3.55
CA LYS A 67 3.58 -9.45 -2.51
C LYS A 67 2.97 -8.98 -1.20
N LEU A 68 2.33 -9.89 -0.46
CA LEU A 68 1.78 -9.65 0.88
C LEU A 68 2.36 -10.69 1.84
N TYR A 69 3.01 -10.22 2.91
CA TYR A 69 3.82 -11.04 3.81
C TYR A 69 3.04 -11.33 5.10
N ILE A 70 2.38 -12.49 5.17
CA ILE A 70 1.32 -12.73 6.17
C ILE A 70 1.81 -12.96 7.60
N ASN A 71 3.09 -13.26 7.80
CA ASN A 71 3.67 -13.33 9.15
C ASN A 71 3.78 -11.95 9.80
N GLN A 72 3.95 -10.88 9.03
CA GLN A 72 4.04 -9.50 9.53
C GLN A 72 2.66 -8.80 9.70
N LEU A 73 1.55 -9.54 9.55
CA LEU A 73 0.19 -8.97 9.54
C LEU A 73 -0.61 -9.39 10.77
N GLU A 74 -0.84 -8.45 11.68
CA GLU A 74 -1.48 -8.67 13.00
C GLU A 74 -3.00 -8.93 12.92
N ASN A 75 -3.69 -8.31 11.96
CA ASN A 75 -5.16 -8.34 11.84
C ASN A 75 -5.63 -7.97 10.43
N ASP A 76 -6.90 -8.25 10.16
CA ASP A 76 -7.59 -8.10 8.87
C ASP A 76 -7.58 -6.66 8.35
N ALA A 77 -7.74 -5.65 9.22
CA ALA A 77 -7.67 -4.25 8.82
C ALA A 77 -6.25 -3.84 8.39
N THR A 78 -5.21 -4.34 9.08
CA THR A 78 -3.81 -4.18 8.65
C THR A 78 -3.56 -4.88 7.32
N PHE A 79 -4.07 -6.10 7.11
CA PHE A 79 -3.94 -6.83 5.84
C PHE A 79 -4.54 -6.05 4.66
N VAL A 80 -5.81 -5.65 4.78
CA VAL A 80 -6.52 -4.88 3.75
C VAL A 80 -5.82 -3.55 3.48
N TYR A 81 -5.35 -2.86 4.51
CA TYR A 81 -4.65 -1.59 4.34
C TYR A 81 -3.30 -1.74 3.62
N VAL A 82 -2.49 -2.74 3.97
CA VAL A 82 -1.22 -3.02 3.29
C VAL A 82 -1.44 -3.38 1.83
N PHE A 83 -2.46 -4.18 1.51
CA PHE A 83 -2.84 -4.42 0.11
C PHE A 83 -3.23 -3.11 -0.62
N LEU A 84 -4.02 -2.24 0.00
CA LEU A 84 -4.37 -0.94 -0.59
C LEU A 84 -3.17 -0.01 -0.76
N HIS A 85 -2.11 -0.11 0.06
CA HIS A 85 -0.85 0.62 -0.11
C HIS A 85 -0.06 0.13 -1.33
N GLU A 86 0.14 -1.17 -1.47
CA GLU A 86 0.84 -1.74 -2.63
C GLU A 86 0.04 -1.59 -3.94
N PHE A 87 -1.30 -1.64 -3.86
CA PHE A 87 -2.17 -1.29 -4.98
C PHE A 87 -2.08 0.20 -5.33
N ALA A 88 -1.98 1.08 -4.33
CA ALA A 88 -1.78 2.50 -4.58
C ALA A 88 -0.43 2.80 -5.25
N HIS A 89 0.65 2.12 -4.85
CA HIS A 89 1.94 2.12 -5.57
C HIS A 89 1.77 1.71 -7.04
N HIS A 90 0.99 0.66 -7.33
CA HIS A 90 0.68 0.27 -8.71
C HIS A 90 -0.07 1.37 -9.49
N VAL A 91 -1.16 1.92 -8.95
CA VAL A 91 -1.95 2.99 -9.58
C VAL A 91 -1.10 4.23 -9.86
N VAL A 92 -0.24 4.62 -8.92
CA VAL A 92 0.66 5.78 -9.05
C VAL A 92 1.71 5.52 -10.13
N HIS A 93 2.40 4.38 -10.09
CA HIS A 93 3.36 3.98 -11.11
C HIS A 93 2.75 4.01 -12.51
N MET A 94 1.54 3.47 -12.69
CA MET A 94 0.83 3.45 -13.97
C MET A 94 0.33 4.84 -14.43
N ARG A 95 0.05 5.77 -13.53
CA ARG A 95 -0.45 7.12 -13.89
C ARG A 95 0.65 8.16 -14.14
N VAL A 96 1.77 8.10 -13.43
CA VAL A 96 2.80 9.17 -13.45
C VAL A 96 4.23 8.68 -13.60
N GLY A 97 4.44 7.36 -13.67
CA GLY A 97 5.77 6.75 -13.74
C GLY A 97 6.55 6.84 -12.43
N LEU A 98 7.54 5.96 -12.30
CA LEU A 98 8.51 6.02 -11.22
C LEU A 98 9.53 7.13 -11.50
N ASP A 99 9.87 7.93 -10.50
CA ASP A 99 10.87 8.98 -10.63
C ASP A 99 12.25 8.36 -10.92
N PRO A 100 13.00 8.77 -11.97
CA PRO A 100 14.30 8.16 -12.29
C PRO A 100 15.37 8.29 -11.19
N LYS A 101 15.11 9.10 -10.16
CA LYS A 101 15.97 9.23 -8.97
C LYS A 101 15.51 8.34 -7.81
N TYR A 102 14.45 7.54 -7.96
CA TYR A 102 13.95 6.64 -6.93
C TYR A 102 15.03 5.66 -6.46
N ASP A 103 15.27 5.63 -5.15
CA ASP A 103 16.21 4.74 -4.50
C ASP A 103 15.64 4.35 -3.14
N SER A 104 15.09 3.14 -3.04
CA SER A 104 14.51 2.58 -1.82
C SER A 104 15.55 2.15 -0.79
N VAL A 105 16.82 1.95 -1.19
CA VAL A 105 17.91 1.61 -0.28
C VAL A 105 18.42 2.86 0.44
N LYS A 106 18.55 3.98 -0.30
CA LYS A 106 18.90 5.29 0.27
C LYS A 106 17.70 6.08 0.79
N GLN A 107 16.48 5.54 0.65
CA GLN A 107 15.19 6.15 1.01
C GLN A 107 15.10 7.65 0.67
N ASN A 108 15.57 8.02 -0.52
CA ASN A 108 15.82 9.42 -0.83
C ASN A 108 14.52 10.22 -1.09
N ARG A 109 14.64 11.52 -1.42
CA ARG A 109 13.48 12.39 -1.67
C ARG A 109 12.51 11.88 -2.76
N ALA A 110 12.98 11.09 -3.72
CA ALA A 110 12.13 10.47 -4.75
C ALA A 110 11.39 9.22 -4.22
N PHE A 111 12.01 8.42 -3.35
CA PHE A 111 11.34 7.36 -2.60
C PHE A 111 10.26 7.93 -1.66
N VAL A 112 10.61 8.92 -0.82
CA VAL A 112 9.68 9.61 0.10
C VAL A 112 8.47 10.19 -0.65
N LYS A 113 8.69 10.73 -1.85
CA LYS A 113 7.62 11.26 -2.73
C LYS A 113 6.65 10.17 -3.18
N GLU A 114 7.12 8.94 -3.41
CA GLU A 114 6.31 7.83 -3.90
C GLU A 114 5.51 7.17 -2.78
N GLU A 115 6.15 6.87 -1.65
CA GLU A 115 5.43 6.43 -0.43
C GLU A 115 4.33 7.42 -0.03
N LEU A 116 4.61 8.73 -0.10
CA LEU A 116 3.62 9.79 0.12
C LEU A 116 2.42 9.73 -0.83
N ARG A 117 2.60 9.27 -2.08
CA ARG A 117 1.52 9.14 -3.06
C ARG A 117 0.70 7.88 -2.76
N ALA A 118 1.38 6.76 -2.47
CA ALA A 118 0.76 5.47 -2.16
C ALA A 118 -0.07 5.52 -0.88
N GLU A 119 0.53 5.86 0.26
CA GLU A 119 -0.13 5.99 1.58
C GLU A 119 -1.36 6.90 1.49
N SER A 120 -1.22 8.04 0.83
CA SER A 120 -2.31 9.02 0.74
C SER A 120 -3.48 8.54 -0.14
N LEU A 121 -3.23 7.73 -1.17
CA LEU A 121 -4.26 7.10 -1.99
C LEU A 121 -4.87 5.89 -1.26
N ALA A 122 -4.07 5.07 -0.58
CA ALA A 122 -4.54 3.98 0.27
C ALA A 122 -5.53 4.47 1.34
N ARG A 123 -5.24 5.60 2.01
CA ARG A 123 -6.16 6.25 2.97
C ARG A 123 -7.42 6.85 2.36
N VAL A 124 -7.43 7.11 1.06
CA VAL A 124 -8.65 7.50 0.32
C VAL A 124 -9.47 6.26 0.01
N LEU A 125 -8.85 5.22 -0.56
CA LEU A 125 -9.49 3.95 -0.89
C LEU A 125 -10.08 3.31 0.37
N ALA A 126 -9.31 3.15 1.44
CA ALA A 126 -9.78 2.60 2.71
C ALA A 126 -11.02 3.33 3.26
N LYS A 127 -11.11 4.66 3.11
CA LYS A 127 -12.29 5.45 3.54
C LYS A 127 -13.47 5.38 2.57
N LYS A 128 -13.22 5.17 1.28
CA LYS A 128 -14.26 5.12 0.23
C LYS A 128 -14.87 3.72 0.12
N LEU A 129 -14.07 2.69 0.41
CA LEU A 129 -14.42 1.28 0.27
C LEU A 129 -14.85 0.62 1.59
N PHE A 130 -14.38 1.11 2.74
CA PHE A 130 -14.56 0.47 4.05
C PHE A 130 -15.00 1.45 5.15
N SER A 131 -15.82 2.47 4.81
CA SER A 131 -16.41 3.40 5.79
C SER A 131 -17.38 2.73 6.77
N ASP A 132 -17.90 1.58 6.39
CA ASP A 132 -18.73 0.64 7.16
C ASP A 132 -17.92 -0.18 8.18
N VAL A 133 -16.62 -0.40 7.93
CA VAL A 133 -15.77 -1.26 8.78
C VAL A 133 -15.14 -0.45 9.90
N LYS A 134 -15.71 -0.61 11.12
CA LYS A 134 -15.24 0.04 12.35
C LYS A 134 -13.72 -0.05 12.54
N ASP A 135 -13.15 -1.23 12.35
CA ASP A 135 -11.75 -1.48 12.69
C ASP A 135 -10.78 -0.86 11.67
N MET A 136 -11.22 -0.70 10.41
CA MET A 136 -10.51 0.13 9.43
C MET A 136 -10.56 1.62 9.80
N ALA A 137 -11.68 2.12 10.32
CA ALA A 137 -11.78 3.50 10.81
C ALA A 137 -10.89 3.75 12.05
N GLU A 138 -10.74 2.77 12.93
CA GLU A 138 -9.83 2.82 14.08
C GLU A 138 -8.36 2.70 13.64
N TYR A 139 -8.05 1.81 12.69
CA TYR A 139 -6.72 1.72 12.07
C TYR A 139 -6.30 3.05 11.43
N LEU A 140 -7.15 3.64 10.59
CA LEU A 140 -6.92 4.94 9.93
C LEU A 140 -6.75 6.12 10.89
N LYS A 141 -7.26 5.99 12.13
CA LYS A 141 -7.10 6.93 13.24
C LYS A 141 -5.77 6.71 13.96
N ALA A 142 -5.37 5.47 14.22
CA ALA A 142 -4.05 5.13 14.74
C ALA A 142 -2.95 5.57 13.77
N THR A 143 -3.07 5.23 12.49
CA THR A 143 -2.17 5.70 11.41
C THR A 143 -2.37 7.18 11.04
N LYS A 144 -3.10 7.98 11.83
CA LYS A 144 -3.14 9.44 11.65
C LYS A 144 -1.92 10.15 12.24
N SER A 145 -1.28 9.59 13.28
CA SER A 145 0.05 10.03 13.73
C SER A 145 1.14 9.56 12.77
N ASN A 146 0.98 8.37 12.17
CA ASN A 146 1.77 7.96 11.02
C ASN A 146 1.52 8.94 9.86
N TRP A 147 0.30 9.40 9.64
CA TRP A 147 0.05 10.55 8.77
C TRP A 147 0.67 11.89 9.28
N LYS A 148 1.66 11.89 10.18
CA LYS A 148 2.74 12.90 10.29
C LYS A 148 3.99 12.43 9.50
N VAL A 149 5.21 12.79 9.93
CA VAL A 149 6.54 12.39 9.39
C VAL A 149 6.82 12.66 7.89
N LEU A 150 6.44 11.83 6.89
CA LEU A 150 6.96 12.00 5.51
C LEU A 150 6.73 13.40 4.88
N ARG A 151 5.61 14.11 5.12
CA ARG A 151 5.41 15.50 4.62
C ARG A 151 6.35 16.51 5.28
N SER A 152 6.82 16.27 6.52
CA SER A 152 7.89 17.07 7.14
C SER A 152 9.26 16.71 6.55
N LEU A 153 9.57 15.42 6.36
CA LEU A 153 10.77 14.98 5.62
C LEU A 153 10.79 15.54 4.18
N TRP A 154 9.64 15.57 3.51
CA TRP A 154 9.44 16.12 2.16
C TRP A 154 9.48 17.65 2.10
N LYS A 155 9.04 18.34 3.17
CA LYS A 155 9.19 19.79 3.34
C LYS A 155 10.63 20.20 3.61
N GLY A 156 11.44 19.30 4.17
CA GLY A 156 12.89 19.47 4.31
C GLY A 156 13.37 19.89 5.69
N ASP A 157 12.55 19.72 6.74
CA ASP A 157 12.91 20.09 8.11
C ASP A 157 14.15 19.32 8.63
N THR A 158 14.41 18.13 8.07
CA THR A 158 15.74 17.49 7.96
C THR A 158 15.64 16.23 7.08
N ILE A 159 16.69 15.92 6.32
CA ILE A 159 16.94 14.57 5.77
C ILE A 159 18.37 14.19 6.19
N PRO A 160 18.57 13.64 7.40
CA PRO A 160 19.90 13.30 7.89
C PRO A 160 20.33 11.95 7.28
N SER A 161 21.59 11.84 6.87
CA SER A 161 22.13 10.62 6.26
C SER A 161 22.37 9.53 7.32
N TYR A 162 21.34 8.73 7.59
CA TYR A 162 21.39 7.64 8.57
C TYR A 162 20.91 6.31 7.98
N ASN A 163 21.61 5.25 8.36
CA ASN A 163 21.16 3.87 8.15
C ASN A 163 19.99 3.60 9.10
N TYR A 164 18.76 3.59 8.58
CA TYR A 164 17.58 3.16 9.32
C TYR A 164 17.16 1.75 8.89
N THR A 165 17.41 0.77 9.75
CA THR A 165 16.57 -0.42 9.83
C THR A 165 15.19 0.02 10.33
N TYR A 166 14.15 -0.19 9.53
CA TYR A 166 12.78 0.23 9.86
C TYR A 166 11.98 -0.92 10.47
N GLU A 167 11.30 -0.63 11.57
CA GLU A 167 9.99 -1.22 11.88
C GLU A 167 8.89 -0.33 11.27
N TRP A 168 7.81 -0.92 10.79
CA TRP A 168 6.79 -0.21 10.00
C TRP A 168 5.85 0.68 10.82
N LYS A 169 6.20 1.98 10.93
CA LYS A 169 5.28 3.05 11.35
C LYS A 169 5.42 4.29 10.42
N VAL A 170 5.13 4.09 9.11
CA VAL A 170 5.40 4.98 7.93
C VAL A 170 4.13 5.70 7.39
N THR A 171 4.25 6.78 6.58
CA THR A 171 3.70 8.11 6.98
C THR A 171 3.26 9.18 5.88
N PHE A 172 2.40 10.19 6.24
CA PHE A 172 1.79 11.39 5.51
C PHE A 172 1.19 11.17 4.06
N SER A 173 0.42 12.01 3.30
CA SER A 173 0.04 13.46 3.14
C SER A 173 -1.41 13.64 2.54
N SER A 174 -1.90 14.84 2.16
CA SER A 174 -3.33 15.08 1.83
C SER A 174 -3.65 15.72 0.48
N ASP A 175 -3.16 16.92 0.19
CA ASP A 175 -3.98 17.87 -0.61
C ASP A 175 -3.96 17.59 -2.12
N GLN A 176 -2.87 17.04 -2.63
CA GLN A 176 -2.79 16.51 -4.01
C GLN A 176 -3.61 15.23 -4.17
N CYS A 177 -3.70 14.42 -3.11
CA CYS A 177 -4.42 13.14 -3.14
C CYS A 177 -5.93 13.35 -3.02
N ARG A 178 -6.37 14.49 -2.47
CA ARG A 178 -7.76 14.96 -2.58
C ARG A 178 -8.17 15.28 -4.02
N GLN A 179 -7.26 15.74 -4.88
CA GLN A 179 -7.56 15.94 -6.30
C GLN A 179 -7.64 14.61 -7.07
N LEU A 180 -6.75 13.65 -6.77
CA LEU A 180 -6.88 12.28 -7.32
C LEU A 180 -8.15 11.57 -6.83
N ALA A 181 -8.56 11.78 -5.57
CA ALA A 181 -9.79 11.25 -4.99
C ALA A 181 -11.08 11.86 -5.55
N LEU A 182 -11.01 13.08 -6.10
CA LEU A 182 -12.13 13.73 -6.80
C LEU A 182 -12.16 13.39 -8.29
N ALA A 183 -11.04 12.91 -8.83
CA ALA A 183 -10.97 12.37 -10.18
C ALA A 183 -11.45 10.92 -10.26
N ALA A 184 -11.45 10.13 -9.15
CA ALA A 184 -11.68 8.68 -9.10
C ALA A 184 -13.05 8.29 -8.51
#